data_AF-A0AAD7G3E5-F1
#
_entry.id   AF-A0AAD7G3E5-F1
#
_cell.length_a   1.000
_cell.length_b   1.000
_cell.length_c   1.000
_cell.angle_alpha   90.00
_cell.angle_beta   90.00
_cell.angle_gamma   90.00
#
_symmetry.space_group_name_H-M   'P 1'
#
loop_
_entity.id
_entity.type
_entity.pdbx_description
1 polymer ?
#
loop_
_entity_poly.entity_id
_entity_poly.type
_entity_poly.pdbx_seq_one_letter_code
_entity_poly.pdbx_strand_id
1 'polypeptide(L)'
;RDAFARAFGTRYFQFSRLTYFDPVRQIIIDPMHCIFLGIVKTQWLDAWIKDPPALRKRTEINAREIDQIHDYLKTMEMPSWVARLPNQVGYPAGGNLTADEWKGMLLVFCPLILPHIWAEWYPIAAADHEKAKINWKKKETARINRIANGTDTATDRKGPPPEPKPIRMFENDPDLLLKFASCCKILLAGTNHPTLVKPNFHYVTHIFQNIRDFGPVYGFWTFLFERLNKLLKSYDTNNHGDGELEVTFFREFHRDANLREVVRPYLMDLNRLLIWFGSAPKTRKKGCGGRADSGGAVHR
;
A
#
# COMPACT_ATOMS: atom_id res chain seq x y z
N ARG A 1 -14.19 25.58 8.06
CA ARG A 1 -13.15 24.87 7.24
C ARG A 1 -12.08 24.24 8.15
N ASP A 2 -11.50 24.98 9.10
CA ASP A 2 -10.46 24.42 10.00
C ASP A 2 -10.97 23.39 11.02
N ALA A 3 -12.25 23.46 11.40
CA ALA A 3 -12.90 22.42 12.20
C ALA A 3 -12.95 21.06 11.45
N PHE A 4 -13.20 21.09 10.14
CA PHE A 4 -13.23 19.89 9.30
C PHE A 4 -11.84 19.26 9.19
N ALA A 5 -10.80 20.07 8.98
CA ALA A 5 -9.43 19.60 8.92
C ALA A 5 -8.96 18.97 10.25
N ARG A 6 -9.34 19.56 11.40
CA ARG A 6 -9.05 18.98 12.71
C ARG A 6 -9.78 17.67 12.98
N ALA A 7 -11.02 17.55 12.50
CA ALA A 7 -11.83 16.34 12.72
C ALA A 7 -11.41 15.16 11.83
N PHE A 8 -11.03 15.43 10.57
CA PHE A 8 -10.84 14.37 9.56
C PHE A 8 -9.43 14.29 8.99
N GLY A 9 -8.50 15.14 9.43
CA GLY A 9 -7.12 15.17 8.91
C GLY A 9 -6.98 15.66 7.46
N THR A 10 -8.08 16.00 6.80
CA THR A 10 -8.11 16.45 5.39
C THR A 10 -8.62 17.88 5.30
N ARG A 11 -7.95 18.73 4.51
CA ARG A 11 -8.41 20.12 4.30
C ARG A 11 -9.75 20.12 3.57
N TYR A 12 -10.64 21.01 3.97
CA TYR A 12 -11.93 21.18 3.30
C TYR A 12 -11.76 21.84 1.92
N PHE A 13 -12.38 21.28 0.89
CA PHE A 13 -12.48 21.88 -0.45
C PHE A 13 -13.89 21.71 -1.03
N GLN A 14 -14.19 22.38 -2.14
CA GLN A 14 -15.57 22.49 -2.63
C GLN A 14 -16.20 21.13 -3.00
N PHE A 15 -15.38 20.17 -3.43
CA PHE A 15 -15.85 18.81 -3.73
C PHE A 15 -16.27 18.03 -2.47
N SER A 16 -15.86 18.43 -1.26
CA SER A 16 -16.33 17.82 0.00
C SER A 16 -17.84 18.03 0.25
N ARG A 17 -18.53 18.82 -0.58
CA ARG A 17 -20.00 19.02 -0.52
C ARG A 17 -20.78 17.98 -1.29
N LEU A 18 -20.11 17.23 -2.17
CA LEU A 18 -20.75 16.24 -3.03
C LEU A 18 -21.07 15.00 -2.20
N THR A 19 -22.33 14.57 -2.20
CA THR A 19 -22.79 13.42 -1.41
C THR A 19 -22.17 12.08 -1.87
N TYR A 20 -21.69 12.02 -3.12
CA TYR A 20 -21.06 10.85 -3.72
C TYR A 20 -19.53 10.86 -3.64
N PHE A 21 -18.93 12.00 -3.27
CA PHE A 21 -17.47 12.14 -3.22
C PHE A 21 -17.03 12.52 -1.80
N ASP A 22 -16.52 11.54 -1.07
CA ASP A 22 -16.01 11.69 0.28
C ASP A 22 -14.48 11.61 0.27
N PRO A 23 -13.77 12.76 0.27
CA PRO A 23 -12.31 12.78 0.19
C PRO A 23 -11.62 12.21 1.44
N VAL A 24 -12.34 12.02 2.54
CA VAL A 24 -11.80 11.42 3.77
C VAL A 24 -11.75 9.91 3.64
N ARG A 25 -12.75 9.31 2.98
CA ARG A 25 -12.89 7.85 2.85
C ARG A 25 -12.41 7.32 1.50
N GLN A 26 -12.48 8.12 0.45
CA GLN A 26 -12.16 7.74 -0.92
C GLN A 26 -10.73 8.17 -1.28
N ILE A 27 -9.78 7.95 -0.36
CA ILE A 27 -8.36 8.18 -0.60
C ILE A 27 -7.64 6.84 -0.77
N ILE A 28 -6.82 6.75 -1.81
CA ILE A 28 -5.92 5.62 -2.00
C ILE A 28 -4.76 5.80 -1.03
N ILE A 29 -4.64 4.91 -0.05
CA ILE A 29 -3.51 4.90 0.87
C ILE A 29 -2.29 4.41 0.09
N ASP A 30 -1.28 5.26 -0.06
CA ASP A 30 0.01 4.88 -0.62
C ASP A 30 0.86 4.17 0.45
N PRO A 31 1.18 2.88 0.29
CA PRO A 31 2.01 2.18 1.26
C PRO A 31 3.40 2.79 1.42
N MET A 32 3.95 3.40 0.37
CA MET A 32 5.30 3.94 0.40
C MET A 32 5.43 5.10 1.39
N HIS A 33 4.61 6.14 1.19
CA HIS A 33 4.67 7.33 2.03
C HIS A 33 3.91 7.17 3.35
N CYS A 34 2.73 6.55 3.35
CA CYS A 34 1.90 6.48 4.54
C CYS A 34 2.40 5.41 5.52
N ILE A 35 2.74 4.22 5.03
CA ILE A 35 3.09 3.08 5.89
C ILE A 35 4.58 3.09 6.19
N PHE A 36 5.45 3.07 5.18
CA PHE A 36 6.89 2.91 5.42
C PHE A 36 7.57 4.21 5.87
N LEU A 37 7.45 5.29 5.10
CA LEU A 37 8.06 6.57 5.45
C LEU A 37 7.30 7.33 6.54
N GLY A 38 6.02 6.99 6.75
CA GLY A 38 5.18 7.54 7.81
C GLY A 38 5.26 6.66 9.07
N ILE A 39 4.41 5.64 9.14
CA ILE A 39 4.19 4.84 10.35
C ILE A 39 5.47 4.14 10.82
N VAL A 40 6.14 3.37 9.96
CA VAL A 40 7.32 2.57 10.34
C VAL A 40 8.47 3.48 10.78
N LYS A 41 8.74 4.53 10.00
CA LYS A 41 9.77 5.53 10.33
C LYS A 41 9.49 6.21 11.66
N THR A 42 8.25 6.65 11.91
CA THR A 42 7.85 7.30 13.16
C THR A 42 7.93 6.34 14.34
N GLN A 43 7.48 5.09 14.18
CA GLN A 43 7.62 4.08 15.24
C GLN A 43 9.10 3.86 15.59
N TRP A 44 9.96 3.70 14.58
CA TRP A 44 11.37 3.43 14.82
C TRP A 44 12.13 4.64 15.37
N LEU A 45 12.03 5.80 14.72
CA LEU A 45 12.79 6.99 15.10
C LEU A 45 12.14 7.73 16.26
N ASP A 46 10.85 8.02 16.18
CA ASP A 46 10.19 8.91 17.15
C ASP A 46 9.80 8.18 18.43
N ALA A 47 9.31 6.94 18.33
CA ALA A 47 8.89 6.19 19.52
C ALA A 47 10.05 5.42 20.18
N TRP A 48 10.98 4.84 19.41
CA TRP A 48 12.03 3.99 19.99
C TRP A 48 13.40 4.65 20.17
N ILE A 49 13.76 5.64 19.34
CA ILE A 49 15.11 6.25 19.35
C ILE A 49 15.14 7.66 19.94
N LYS A 50 14.14 8.49 19.68
CA LYS A 50 14.06 9.86 20.22
C LYS A 50 13.67 9.85 21.70
N ASP A 51 13.92 10.98 22.38
CA ASP A 51 13.78 11.09 23.82
C ASP A 51 12.31 11.05 24.31
N PRO A 52 11.98 10.25 25.34
CA PRO A 52 12.85 9.27 26.02
C PRO A 52 13.03 7.98 25.19
N PRO A 53 14.27 7.49 24.99
CA PRO A 53 14.51 6.36 24.11
C PRO A 53 14.05 5.05 24.74
N ALA A 54 13.26 4.27 23.99
CA ALA A 54 12.98 2.88 24.31
C ALA A 54 14.26 2.04 24.19
N LEU A 55 15.00 2.23 23.08
CA LEU A 55 16.26 1.57 22.77
C LEU A 55 17.42 2.54 23.02
N ARG A 56 18.29 2.25 23.99
CA ARG A 56 19.36 3.18 24.33
C ARG A 56 20.55 3.01 23.40
N LYS A 57 21.21 4.13 23.12
CA LYS A 57 22.51 4.19 22.44
C LYS A 57 23.61 3.70 23.37
N ARG A 58 24.70 3.21 22.77
CA ARG A 58 25.95 2.87 23.47
C ARG A 58 26.33 3.93 24.49
N THR A 59 26.71 3.49 25.68
CA THR A 59 27.44 4.34 26.64
C THR A 59 28.93 4.07 26.46
N GLU A 60 29.82 5.02 26.77
CA GLU A 60 31.29 4.86 26.63
C GLU A 60 31.83 3.56 27.23
N ILE A 61 31.16 3.06 28.28
CA ILE A 61 31.58 1.88 29.06
C ILE A 61 30.82 0.60 28.64
N ASN A 62 29.57 0.72 28.19
CA ASN A 62 28.67 -0.44 28.01
C ASN A 62 27.99 -0.40 26.64
N ALA A 63 28.08 -1.52 25.92
CA ALA A 63 27.22 -1.79 24.78
C ALA A 63 25.75 -1.88 25.23
N ARG A 64 24.83 -1.42 24.38
CA ARG A 64 23.40 -1.27 24.69
C ARG A 64 22.51 -1.92 23.64
N GLU A 65 21.20 -1.73 23.79
CA GLU A 65 20.15 -2.31 22.96
C GLU A 65 20.40 -2.07 21.46
N ILE A 66 20.80 -0.85 21.06
CA ILE A 66 21.06 -0.54 19.64
C ILE A 66 22.34 -1.22 19.12
N ASP A 67 23.38 -1.40 19.94
CA ASP A 67 24.59 -2.10 19.50
C ASP A 67 24.30 -3.56 19.16
N GLN A 68 23.44 -4.22 19.95
CA GLN A 68 23.00 -5.58 19.65
C GLN A 68 22.23 -5.62 18.31
N ILE A 69 21.35 -4.64 18.05
CA ILE A 69 20.68 -4.51 16.73
C ILE A 69 21.72 -4.43 15.60
N HIS A 70 22.77 -3.64 15.78
CA HIS A 70 23.81 -3.48 14.77
C HIS A 70 24.64 -4.74 14.56
N ASP A 71 24.89 -5.52 15.61
CA ASP A 71 25.60 -6.78 15.50
C ASP A 71 24.74 -7.85 14.81
N TYR A 72 23.42 -7.85 15.04
CA TYR A 72 22.48 -8.66 14.26
C TYR A 72 22.41 -8.22 12.79
N LEU A 73 22.41 -6.92 12.50
CA LEU A 73 22.41 -6.41 11.13
C LEU A 73 23.67 -6.83 10.34
N LYS A 74 24.84 -6.90 11.00
CA LYS A 74 26.09 -7.35 10.35
C LYS A 74 26.12 -8.84 10.05
N THR A 75 25.46 -9.65 10.88
CA THR A 75 25.49 -11.12 10.79
C THR A 75 24.38 -11.68 9.93
N MET A 76 23.28 -10.94 9.78
CA MET A 76 22.13 -11.38 9.01
C MET A 76 22.35 -11.20 7.50
N GLU A 77 22.23 -12.29 6.75
CA GLU A 77 22.17 -12.24 5.29
C GLU A 77 20.75 -11.91 4.83
N MET A 78 20.60 -10.77 4.15
CA MET A 78 19.32 -10.35 3.58
C MET A 78 19.09 -11.01 2.22
N PRO A 79 17.85 -11.48 1.91
CA PRO A 79 17.52 -11.99 0.58
C PRO A 79 17.78 -10.96 -0.52
N SER A 80 18.21 -11.42 -1.69
CA SER A 80 18.63 -10.55 -2.81
C SER A 80 17.53 -9.63 -3.36
N TRP A 81 16.26 -9.99 -3.15
CA TRP A 81 15.10 -9.21 -3.60
C TRP A 81 14.66 -8.12 -2.60
N VAL A 82 15.36 -7.96 -1.47
CA VAL A 82 15.09 -6.92 -0.46
C VAL A 82 16.24 -5.92 -0.44
N ALA A 83 15.94 -4.63 -0.32
CA ALA A 83 16.97 -3.61 -0.12
C ALA A 83 17.90 -3.95 1.06
N ARG A 84 19.20 -3.72 0.85
CA ARG A 84 20.21 -3.86 1.91
C ARG A 84 19.99 -2.78 2.96
N LEU A 85 20.00 -3.17 4.23
CA LEU A 85 19.86 -2.24 5.34
C LEU A 85 21.21 -1.60 5.69
N PRO A 86 21.23 -0.33 6.13
CA PRO A 86 22.44 0.27 6.69
C PRO A 86 22.87 -0.45 7.98
N ASN A 87 24.17 -0.60 8.22
CA ASN A 87 24.66 -1.29 9.42
C ASN A 87 24.46 -0.51 10.72
N GLN A 88 24.14 0.79 10.64
CA GLN A 88 24.06 1.69 11.79
C GLN A 88 22.70 2.38 11.91
N VAL A 89 21.60 1.65 11.62
CA VAL A 89 20.24 2.21 11.71
C VAL A 89 20.00 2.78 13.11
N GLY A 90 19.51 4.03 13.16
CA GLY A 90 19.18 4.74 14.40
C GLY A 90 20.29 5.61 15.01
N TYR A 91 21.52 5.50 14.50
CA TYR A 91 22.53 6.55 14.68
C TYR A 91 22.44 7.57 13.54
N PRO A 92 22.88 8.83 13.75
CA PRO A 92 22.99 9.81 12.67
C PRO A 92 23.81 9.29 11.47
N ALA A 93 24.78 8.41 11.73
CA ALA A 93 25.62 7.76 10.72
C ALA A 93 24.86 6.74 9.85
N GLY A 94 23.71 6.24 10.29
CA GLY A 94 22.86 5.32 9.52
C GLY A 94 22.08 5.97 8.39
N GLY A 95 22.11 7.31 8.28
CA GLY A 95 21.43 8.06 7.24
C GLY A 95 19.89 7.98 7.31
N ASN A 96 19.24 8.49 6.26
CA ASN A 96 17.80 8.38 6.08
C ASN A 96 17.49 7.15 5.23
N LEU A 97 16.78 6.18 5.81
CA LEU A 97 16.34 5.00 5.08
C LEU A 97 15.25 5.38 4.06
N THR A 98 15.37 4.77 2.88
CA THR A 98 14.38 4.74 1.80
C THR A 98 13.19 3.87 2.18
N ALA A 99 12.08 4.01 1.45
CA ALA A 99 10.88 3.24 1.73
C ALA A 99 11.08 1.72 1.57
N ASP A 100 11.91 1.28 0.63
CA ASP A 100 12.19 -0.15 0.43
C ASP A 100 13.09 -0.71 1.55
N GLU A 101 14.02 0.09 2.08
CA GLU A 101 14.79 -0.27 3.27
C GLU A 101 13.87 -0.39 4.51
N TRP A 102 12.95 0.56 4.73
CA TRP A 102 11.95 0.44 5.81
C TRP A 102 11.05 -0.78 5.67
N LYS A 103 10.67 -1.12 4.43
CA LYS A 103 9.92 -2.34 4.13
C LYS A 103 10.73 -3.59 4.47
N GLY A 104 12.01 -3.66 4.08
CA GLY A 104 12.90 -4.77 4.44
C GLY A 104 13.07 -4.89 5.95
N MET A 105 13.20 -3.75 6.64
CA MET A 105 13.29 -3.69 8.09
C MET A 105 12.01 -4.26 8.75
N LEU A 106 10.83 -3.78 8.35
CA LEU A 106 9.55 -4.22 8.94
C LEU A 106 9.20 -5.68 8.61
N LEU A 107 9.40 -6.12 7.37
CA LEU A 107 8.87 -7.41 6.91
C LEU A 107 9.82 -8.59 7.18
N VAL A 108 11.12 -8.33 7.29
CA VAL A 108 12.15 -9.38 7.38
C VAL A 108 12.95 -9.26 8.68
N PHE A 109 13.61 -8.13 8.90
CA PHE A 109 14.57 -7.98 10.01
C PHE A 109 13.88 -7.90 11.39
N CYS A 110 12.99 -6.92 11.56
CA CYS A 110 12.33 -6.63 12.83
C CYS A 110 11.57 -7.81 13.43
N PRO A 111 10.77 -8.58 12.67
CA PRO A 111 10.05 -9.74 13.19
C PRO A 111 10.96 -10.82 13.76
N LEU A 112 12.20 -10.93 13.27
CA LEU A 112 13.16 -11.92 13.74
C LEU A 112 13.93 -11.41 14.97
N ILE A 113 14.46 -10.19 14.91
CA ILE A 113 15.45 -9.72 15.89
C ILE A 113 14.81 -9.01 17.09
N LEU A 114 13.77 -8.20 16.90
CA LEU A 114 13.23 -7.39 17.99
C LEU A 114 12.61 -8.20 19.14
N PRO A 115 11.91 -9.34 18.92
CA PRO A 115 11.43 -10.16 20.02
C PRO A 115 12.57 -10.65 20.94
N HIS A 116 13.73 -10.98 20.37
CA HIS A 116 14.90 -11.40 21.15
C HIS A 116 15.45 -10.25 22.01
N ILE A 117 15.56 -9.06 21.44
CA ILE A 117 16.03 -7.87 22.17
C ILE A 117 15.05 -7.49 23.28
N TRP A 118 13.75 -7.54 22.99
CA TRP A 118 12.74 -7.25 24.01
C TRP A 118 12.78 -8.27 25.15
N ALA A 119 12.95 -9.58 24.85
CA ALA A 119 13.06 -10.60 25.87
C ALA A 119 14.25 -10.38 26.83
N GLU A 120 15.38 -9.86 26.32
CA GLU A 120 16.58 -9.61 27.12
C GLU A 120 16.49 -8.31 27.93
N TRP A 121 16.03 -7.21 27.31
CA TRP A 121 16.13 -5.88 27.90
C TRP A 121 14.86 -5.40 28.62
N TYR A 122 13.70 -5.95 28.31
CA TYR A 122 12.45 -5.60 28.98
C TYR A 122 12.49 -5.86 30.50
N PRO A 123 12.97 -7.02 31.01
CA PRO A 123 13.01 -7.25 32.46
C PRO A 123 13.88 -6.22 33.20
N ILE A 124 15.00 -5.83 32.59
CA ILE A 124 15.89 -4.78 33.10
C ILE A 124 15.15 -3.44 33.09
N ALA A 125 14.39 -3.15 32.03
CA ALA A 125 13.61 -1.93 31.93
C ALA A 125 12.50 -1.80 32.97
N ALA A 126 11.77 -2.89 33.19
CA ALA A 126 10.74 -2.97 34.21
C ALA A 126 11.34 -2.76 35.61
N ALA A 127 12.45 -3.43 35.91
CA ALA A 127 13.13 -3.30 37.21
C ALA A 127 13.68 -1.88 37.46
N ASP A 128 14.28 -1.24 36.45
CA ASP A 128 14.76 0.14 36.55
C ASP A 128 13.62 1.13 36.85
N HIS A 129 12.50 0.95 36.14
CA HIS A 129 11.31 1.80 36.31
C HIS A 129 10.63 1.57 37.67
N GLU A 130 10.58 0.33 38.16
CA GLU A 130 10.08 0.02 39.49
C GLU A 130 10.95 0.65 40.58
N LYS A 131 12.29 0.55 40.47
CA LYS A 131 13.23 1.24 41.37
C LYS A 131 13.02 2.75 41.36
N ALA A 132 12.81 3.34 40.17
CA ALA A 132 12.52 4.77 40.04
C ALA A 132 11.21 5.16 40.75
N LYS A 133 10.15 4.36 40.58
CA LYS A 133 8.86 4.53 41.29
C LYS A 133 9.02 4.43 42.80
N ILE A 134 9.75 3.44 43.30
CA ILE A 134 9.99 3.27 44.74
C ILE A 134 10.75 4.48 45.30
N ASN A 135 11.81 4.93 44.61
CA ASN A 135 12.58 6.10 45.04
C ASN A 135 11.75 7.39 45.01
N TRP A 136 10.89 7.56 44.01
CA TRP A 136 9.96 8.68 43.95
C TRP A 136 8.97 8.65 45.12
N LYS A 137 8.34 7.49 45.39
CA LYS A 137 7.44 7.32 46.54
C LYS A 137 8.12 7.68 47.85
N LYS A 138 9.35 7.21 48.07
CA LYS A 138 10.16 7.55 49.27
C LYS A 138 10.38 9.07 49.40
N LYS A 139 10.75 9.74 48.30
CA LYS A 139 10.94 11.21 48.30
C LYS A 139 9.64 11.96 48.57
N GLU A 140 8.53 11.48 48.02
CA GLU A 140 7.22 12.08 48.21
C GLU A 140 6.71 11.90 49.63
N THR A 141 6.84 10.71 50.22
CA THR A 141 6.53 10.48 51.64
C THR A 141 7.38 11.38 52.54
N ALA A 142 8.68 11.52 52.26
CA ALA A 142 9.54 12.42 53.03
C ALA A 142 9.11 13.89 52.91
N ARG A 143 8.61 14.32 51.75
CA ARG A 143 8.04 15.67 51.56
C ARG A 143 6.76 15.86 52.37
N ILE A 144 5.84 14.90 52.31
CA ILE A 144 4.58 14.93 53.08
C ILE A 144 4.89 15.03 54.58
N ASN A 145 5.87 14.27 55.08
CA ASN A 145 6.28 14.32 56.48
C ASN A 145 6.89 15.68 56.88
N ARG A 146 7.68 16.34 56.02
CA ARG A 146 8.21 17.69 56.29
C ARG A 146 7.11 18.75 56.35
N ILE A 147 6.12 18.65 55.47
CA ILE A 147 4.94 19.53 55.48
C ILE A 147 4.12 19.33 56.75
N ALA A 148 3.87 18.07 57.14
CA ALA A 148 3.15 17.75 58.36
C ALA A 148 3.86 18.26 59.63
N ASN A 149 5.20 18.22 59.64
CA ASN A 149 6.02 18.74 60.75
C ASN A 149 6.20 20.27 60.72
N GLY A 150 5.57 20.99 59.79
CA GLY A 150 5.63 22.45 59.70
C GLY A 150 7.00 23.01 59.29
N THR A 151 7.90 22.17 58.79
CA THR A 151 9.25 22.58 58.34
C THR A 151 9.28 23.09 56.90
N ASP A 152 8.36 22.60 56.06
CA ASP A 152 8.12 23.08 54.70
C ASP A 152 6.67 23.59 54.58
N THR A 153 6.45 24.76 53.98
CA THR A 153 5.11 25.22 53.57
C THR A 153 4.74 24.65 52.21
N ALA A 154 3.44 24.42 51.95
CA ALA A 154 2.97 23.87 50.66
C ALA A 154 3.33 24.73 49.43
N THR A 155 3.73 25.99 49.65
CA THR A 155 4.17 26.98 48.66
C THR A 155 5.69 27.05 48.48
N ASP A 156 6.45 26.15 49.11
CA ASP A 156 7.90 26.21 49.08
C ASP A 156 8.48 26.00 47.66
N ARG A 157 9.56 26.71 47.33
CA ARG A 157 10.12 26.81 45.96
C ARG A 157 10.52 25.47 45.35
N LYS A 158 10.74 24.43 46.16
CA LYS A 158 11.20 23.10 45.71
C LYS A 158 10.10 22.20 45.16
N GLY A 159 8.82 22.53 45.35
CA GLY A 159 7.70 21.78 44.78
C GLY A 159 7.68 20.27 45.09
N PRO A 160 6.75 19.50 44.52
CA PRO A 160 6.77 18.05 44.60
C PRO A 160 7.94 17.45 43.79
N PRO A 161 8.52 16.31 44.22
CA PRO A 161 9.52 15.58 43.46
C PRO A 161 8.96 15.19 42.07
N PRO A 162 9.77 15.32 41.01
CA PRO A 162 9.34 15.02 39.66
C PRO A 162 8.93 13.57 39.54
N GLU A 163 7.76 13.32 38.95
CA GLU A 163 7.25 11.98 38.71
C GLU A 163 8.22 11.14 37.86
N PRO A 164 8.29 9.82 38.09
CA PRO A 164 9.09 8.94 37.27
C PRO A 164 8.58 8.98 35.83
N LYS A 165 9.52 9.01 34.86
CA LYS A 165 9.18 8.93 33.44
C LYS A 165 8.42 7.63 33.13
N PRO A 166 7.54 7.61 32.11
CA PRO A 166 6.87 6.39 31.66
C PRO A 166 7.86 5.26 31.40
N ILE A 167 7.40 4.01 31.53
CA ILE A 167 8.22 2.85 31.19
C ILE A 167 8.68 2.95 29.73
N ARG A 168 9.97 2.70 29.51
CA ARG A 168 10.58 2.91 28.19
C ARG A 168 10.22 1.83 27.17
N MET A 169 10.00 0.60 27.61
CA MET A 169 9.70 -0.56 26.75
C MET A 169 8.38 -1.16 27.24
N PHE A 170 7.41 -1.34 26.35
CA PHE A 170 6.17 -2.01 26.68
C PHE A 170 6.27 -3.50 26.34
N GLU A 171 5.65 -4.34 27.16
CA GLU A 171 5.68 -5.79 27.01
C GLU A 171 5.10 -6.27 25.67
N ASN A 172 4.03 -5.60 25.22
CA ASN A 172 3.28 -5.98 24.03
C ASN A 172 3.83 -5.38 22.72
N ASP A 173 4.88 -4.55 22.77
CA ASP A 173 5.49 -3.94 21.59
C ASP A 173 5.92 -4.97 20.51
N PRO A 174 6.62 -6.08 20.84
CA PRO A 174 6.99 -7.08 19.84
C PRO A 174 5.76 -7.75 19.21
N ASP A 175 4.74 -8.07 19.99
CA ASP A 175 3.51 -8.69 19.48
C ASP A 175 2.74 -7.76 18.54
N LEU A 176 2.65 -6.48 18.91
CA LEU A 176 2.01 -5.46 18.08
C LEU A 176 2.76 -5.30 16.76
N LEU A 177 4.09 -5.30 16.81
CA LEU A 177 4.92 -5.23 15.62
C LEU A 177 4.77 -6.47 14.74
N LEU A 178 4.73 -7.67 15.31
CA LEU A 178 4.52 -8.92 14.57
C LEU A 178 3.16 -8.94 13.89
N LYS A 179 2.11 -8.51 14.59
CA LYS A 179 0.76 -8.34 14.02
C LYS A 179 0.78 -7.33 12.87
N PHE A 180 1.42 -6.18 13.08
CA PHE A 180 1.53 -5.14 12.05
C PHE A 180 2.31 -5.62 10.82
N ALA A 181 3.47 -6.25 11.00
CA ALA A 181 4.26 -6.83 9.93
C ALA A 181 3.47 -7.90 9.17
N SER A 182 2.70 -8.76 9.87
CA SER A 182 1.84 -9.77 9.26
C SER A 182 0.73 -9.14 8.41
N CYS A 183 0.06 -8.11 8.93
CA CYS A 183 -0.93 -7.34 8.18
C CYS A 183 -0.31 -6.71 6.93
N CYS A 184 0.88 -6.11 7.03
CA CYS A 184 1.57 -5.54 5.88
C CYS A 184 1.95 -6.60 4.85
N LYS A 185 2.39 -7.81 5.26
CA LYS A 185 2.64 -8.92 4.32
C LYS A 185 1.38 -9.32 3.57
N ILE A 186 0.25 -9.44 4.27
CA ILE A 186 -1.05 -9.76 3.68
C ILE A 186 -1.49 -8.67 2.70
N LEU A 187 -1.39 -7.40 3.10
CA LEU A 187 -1.80 -6.24 2.30
C LEU A 187 -0.93 -6.04 1.05
N LEU A 188 0.38 -6.33 1.12
CA LEU A 188 1.32 -6.02 0.05
C LEU A 188 1.55 -7.17 -0.94
N ALA A 189 1.27 -8.42 -0.55
CA ALA A 189 0.95 -9.57 -1.41
C ALA A 189 1.18 -10.88 -0.62
N GLY A 190 0.11 -11.67 -0.43
CA GLY A 190 0.20 -13.05 0.07
C GLY A 190 -0.33 -14.07 -0.94
N THR A 191 0.45 -14.39 -1.98
CA THR A 191 0.43 -15.74 -2.59
C THR A 191 1.85 -16.14 -3.01
N ASN A 192 2.17 -17.41 -2.79
CA ASN A 192 3.51 -17.96 -2.58
C ASN A 192 4.41 -18.11 -3.83
N HIS A 193 4.26 -17.30 -4.88
CA HIS A 193 5.19 -17.35 -6.01
C HIS A 193 5.98 -16.04 -6.16
N PRO A 194 7.27 -16.01 -5.80
CA PRO A 194 8.06 -14.79 -5.65
C PRO A 194 8.34 -14.00 -6.93
N THR A 195 7.95 -14.48 -8.12
CA THR A 195 8.33 -13.85 -9.40
C THR A 195 7.18 -13.46 -10.34
N LEU A 196 5.90 -13.63 -9.98
CA LEU A 196 4.78 -13.46 -10.92
C LEU A 196 3.58 -12.64 -10.42
N VAL A 197 3.75 -11.79 -9.40
CA VAL A 197 2.65 -10.95 -8.90
C VAL A 197 2.61 -9.62 -9.66
N LYS A 198 1.74 -9.53 -10.67
CA LYS A 198 1.39 -8.26 -11.31
C LYS A 198 0.35 -7.51 -10.46
N PRO A 199 0.38 -6.16 -10.38
CA PRO A 199 -0.65 -5.36 -9.67
C PRO A 199 -2.10 -5.72 -10.03
N ASN A 200 -2.32 -6.24 -11.24
CA ASN A 200 -3.61 -6.74 -11.71
C ASN A 200 -4.25 -7.79 -10.80
N PHE A 201 -3.46 -8.64 -10.12
CA PHE A 201 -4.00 -9.64 -9.19
C PHE A 201 -4.65 -8.99 -7.96
N HIS A 202 -4.11 -7.87 -7.49
CA HIS A 202 -4.75 -7.06 -6.46
C HIS A 202 -5.99 -6.33 -7.01
N TYR A 203 -5.91 -5.75 -8.21
CA TYR A 203 -7.07 -5.07 -8.80
C TYR A 203 -8.26 -5.99 -9.04
N VAL A 204 -8.04 -7.27 -9.36
CA VAL A 204 -9.11 -8.27 -9.47
C VAL A 204 -9.85 -8.49 -8.15
N THR A 205 -9.23 -8.32 -6.98
CA THR A 205 -9.94 -8.50 -5.70
C THR A 205 -11.05 -7.47 -5.49
N HIS A 206 -10.97 -6.32 -6.18
CA HIS A 206 -11.96 -5.25 -6.11
C HIS A 206 -13.06 -5.34 -7.18
N ILE A 207 -13.03 -6.36 -8.06
CA ILE A 207 -13.92 -6.44 -9.23
C ILE A 207 -15.41 -6.45 -8.86
N PHE A 208 -15.78 -7.10 -7.76
CA PHE A 208 -17.18 -7.17 -7.32
C PHE A 208 -17.71 -5.83 -6.82
N GLN A 209 -16.85 -5.01 -6.19
CA GLN A 209 -17.22 -3.67 -5.78
C GLN A 209 -17.34 -2.75 -7.00
N ASN A 210 -16.39 -2.85 -7.93
CA ASN A 210 -16.43 -2.11 -9.19
C ASN A 210 -17.69 -2.42 -10.02
N ILE A 211 -18.15 -3.68 -10.06
CA ILE A 211 -19.39 -4.04 -10.77
C ILE A 211 -20.62 -3.38 -10.14
N ARG A 212 -20.63 -3.24 -8.80
CA ARG A 212 -21.73 -2.55 -8.11
C ARG A 212 -21.72 -1.05 -8.36
N ASP A 213 -20.54 -0.45 -8.41
CA ASP A 213 -20.38 1.00 -8.52
C ASP A 213 -20.49 1.49 -9.98
N PHE A 214 -19.95 0.73 -10.95
CA PHE A 214 -19.84 1.14 -12.35
C PHE A 214 -20.73 0.32 -13.31
N GLY A 215 -21.47 -0.66 -12.81
CA GLY A 215 -22.30 -1.55 -13.61
C GLY A 215 -21.53 -2.71 -14.24
N PRO A 216 -22.06 -3.37 -15.29
CA PRO A 216 -21.41 -4.53 -15.90
C PRO A 216 -19.97 -4.22 -16.36
N VAL A 217 -19.06 -5.20 -16.26
CA VAL A 217 -17.63 -5.06 -16.61
C VAL A 217 -17.41 -4.44 -18.00
N TYR A 218 -18.27 -4.79 -18.97
CA TYR A 218 -18.23 -4.24 -20.33
C TYR A 218 -18.46 -2.72 -20.41
N GLY A 219 -19.08 -2.11 -19.40
CA GLY A 219 -19.35 -0.68 -19.34
C GLY A 219 -18.12 0.18 -18.99
N PHE A 220 -17.18 -0.38 -18.23
CA PHE A 220 -15.97 0.34 -17.77
C PHE A 220 -14.65 -0.28 -18.26
N TRP A 221 -14.71 -1.29 -19.12
CA TRP A 221 -13.52 -1.91 -19.71
C TRP A 221 -12.80 -0.96 -20.67
N THR A 222 -11.48 -0.88 -20.56
CA THR A 222 -10.59 -0.04 -21.37
C THR A 222 -10.58 -0.35 -22.87
N PHE A 223 -11.08 -1.52 -23.28
CA PHE A 223 -11.11 -1.92 -24.69
C PHE A 223 -11.84 -0.92 -25.59
N LEU A 224 -12.92 -0.30 -25.10
CA LEU A 224 -13.63 0.75 -25.85
C LEU A 224 -12.74 1.99 -26.06
N PHE A 225 -12.06 2.42 -25.00
CA PHE A 225 -11.15 3.57 -25.04
C PHE A 225 -9.92 3.29 -25.92
N GLU A 226 -9.36 2.09 -25.88
CA GLU A 226 -8.26 1.69 -26.76
C GLU A 226 -8.66 1.72 -28.24
N ARG A 227 -9.88 1.24 -28.56
CA ARG A 227 -10.41 1.30 -29.92
C ARG A 227 -10.63 2.73 -30.39
N LEU A 228 -11.14 3.60 -29.53
CA LEU A 228 -11.28 5.03 -29.81
C LEU A 228 -9.93 5.70 -30.01
N ASN A 229 -8.95 5.40 -29.16
CA ASN A 229 -7.58 5.93 -29.30
C ASN A 229 -6.93 5.50 -30.62
N LYS A 230 -7.15 4.23 -31.05
CA LYS A 230 -6.66 3.75 -32.35
C LYS A 230 -7.30 4.48 -33.52
N LEU A 231 -8.59 4.80 -33.41
CA LEU A 231 -9.32 5.56 -34.42
C LEU A 231 -8.86 7.02 -34.47
N LEU A 232 -8.67 7.68 -33.33
CA LEU A 232 -8.12 9.04 -33.28
C LEU A 232 -6.70 9.11 -33.85
N LYS A 233 -5.86 8.10 -33.58
CA LYS A 233 -4.51 7.99 -34.17
C LYS A 233 -4.50 7.78 -35.69
N SER A 234 -5.63 7.40 -36.28
CA SER A 234 -5.73 7.22 -37.74
C SER A 234 -6.04 8.51 -38.49
N TYR A 235 -6.36 9.59 -37.78
CA TYR A 235 -6.59 10.89 -38.38
C TYR A 235 -5.26 11.61 -38.61
N ASP A 236 -5.10 12.14 -39.82
CA ASP A 236 -3.93 12.96 -40.17
C ASP A 236 -3.99 14.28 -39.43
N THR A 237 -2.98 14.55 -38.61
CA THR A 237 -2.89 15.76 -37.78
C THR A 237 -2.07 16.88 -38.42
N ASN A 238 -1.56 16.70 -39.64
CA ASN A 238 -0.78 17.69 -40.42
C ASN A 238 0.24 18.50 -39.59
N ASN A 239 0.88 17.84 -38.62
CA ASN A 239 1.86 18.42 -37.71
C ASN A 239 1.33 19.60 -36.85
N HIS A 240 0.01 19.68 -36.64
CA HIS A 240 -0.60 20.66 -35.75
C HIS A 240 -0.22 20.37 -34.29
N GLY A 241 0.22 21.41 -33.56
CA GLY A 241 0.59 21.41 -32.14
C GLY A 241 -0.03 22.59 -31.39
N ASP A 242 0.37 22.83 -30.13
CA ASP A 242 -0.05 24.00 -29.32
C ASP A 242 -1.57 24.17 -29.10
N GLY A 243 -2.29 23.06 -28.85
CA GLY A 243 -3.71 23.08 -28.46
C GLY A 243 -4.72 23.11 -29.63
N GLU A 244 -4.25 23.03 -30.88
CA GLU A 244 -5.09 22.90 -32.09
C GLU A 244 -5.38 21.44 -32.46
N LEU A 245 -4.72 20.50 -31.77
CA LEU A 245 -4.72 19.07 -32.05
C LEU A 245 -6.06 18.44 -31.61
N GLU A 246 -6.60 18.87 -30.47
CA GLU A 246 -7.89 18.47 -29.92
C GLU A 246 -9.05 18.89 -30.83
N VAL A 247 -8.97 20.11 -31.40
CA VAL A 247 -9.97 20.64 -32.33
C VAL A 247 -9.96 19.85 -33.65
N THR A 248 -8.77 19.49 -34.13
CA THR A 248 -8.60 18.68 -35.34
C THR A 248 -9.20 17.28 -35.15
N PHE A 249 -8.88 16.61 -34.04
CA PHE A 249 -9.47 15.32 -33.69
C PHE A 249 -11.00 15.38 -33.56
N PHE A 250 -11.53 16.42 -32.92
CA PHE A 250 -12.98 16.56 -32.76
C PHE A 250 -13.70 16.73 -34.11
N ARG A 251 -13.15 17.56 -35.02
CA ARG A 251 -13.72 17.79 -36.34
C ARG A 251 -13.71 16.53 -37.21
N GLU A 252 -12.58 15.83 -37.27
CA GLU A 252 -12.46 14.60 -38.07
C GLU A 252 -13.31 13.46 -37.49
N PHE A 253 -13.34 13.31 -36.16
CA PHE A 253 -14.23 12.34 -35.51
C PHE A 253 -15.70 12.61 -35.83
N HIS A 254 -16.13 13.88 -35.76
CA HIS A 254 -17.50 14.26 -36.05
C HIS A 254 -17.86 14.04 -37.53
N ARG A 255 -16.91 14.32 -38.45
CA ARG A 255 -17.07 14.06 -39.87
C ARG A 255 -17.21 12.57 -40.19
N ASP A 256 -16.35 11.72 -39.63
CA ASP A 256 -16.42 10.26 -39.79
C ASP A 256 -17.70 9.68 -39.17
N ALA A 257 -18.13 10.16 -37.99
CA ALA A 257 -19.39 9.76 -37.38
C ALA A 257 -20.60 10.10 -38.27
N ASN A 258 -20.67 11.32 -38.79
CA ASN A 258 -21.74 11.74 -39.70
C ASN A 258 -21.73 10.94 -41.01
N LEU A 259 -20.55 10.69 -41.58
CA LEU A 259 -20.41 9.91 -42.81
C LEU A 259 -20.82 8.45 -42.60
N ARG A 260 -20.47 7.85 -41.45
CA ARG A 260 -20.93 6.51 -41.08
C ARG A 260 -22.43 6.46 -40.91
N GLU A 261 -23.07 7.44 -40.28
CA GLU A 261 -24.53 7.47 -40.14
C GLU A 261 -25.24 7.65 -41.49
N VAL A 262 -24.66 8.42 -42.42
CA VAL A 262 -25.20 8.54 -43.79
C VAL A 262 -25.04 7.24 -44.59
N VAL A 263 -23.93 6.52 -44.41
CA VAL A 263 -23.63 5.27 -45.15
C VAL A 263 -24.28 4.03 -44.51
N ARG A 264 -24.57 4.07 -43.20
CA ARG A 264 -25.12 2.95 -42.40
C ARG A 264 -26.42 2.35 -42.98
N PRO A 265 -27.41 3.11 -43.47
CA PRO A 265 -28.59 2.55 -44.13
C PRO A 265 -28.22 1.71 -45.36
N TYR A 266 -27.26 2.17 -46.17
CA TYR A 266 -26.85 1.53 -47.42
C TYR A 266 -25.99 0.27 -47.19
N LEU A 267 -25.18 0.24 -46.12
CA LEU A 267 -24.39 -0.95 -45.75
C LEU A 267 -25.25 -2.06 -45.14
N MET A 268 -26.35 -1.73 -44.46
CA MET A 268 -27.30 -2.74 -43.96
C MET A 268 -28.01 -3.48 -45.09
N ASP A 269 -28.23 -2.83 -46.24
CA ASP A 269 -28.77 -3.49 -47.45
C ASP A 269 -27.77 -4.45 -48.10
N LEU A 270 -26.46 -4.13 -48.09
CA LEU A 270 -25.42 -5.02 -48.63
C LEU A 270 -25.22 -6.30 -47.81
N ASN A 271 -25.32 -6.23 -46.48
CA ASN A 271 -25.26 -7.42 -45.63
C ASN A 271 -26.52 -8.29 -45.77
N ARG A 272 -27.69 -7.71 -46.05
CA ARG A 272 -28.90 -8.48 -46.42
C ARG A 272 -28.73 -9.18 -47.78
N LEU A 273 -28.08 -8.53 -48.74
CA LEU A 273 -27.72 -9.11 -50.04
C LEU A 273 -26.71 -10.26 -49.93
N LEU A 274 -25.71 -10.17 -49.05
CA LEU A 274 -24.73 -11.24 -48.82
C LEU A 274 -25.35 -12.49 -48.17
N ILE A 275 -26.32 -12.32 -47.26
CA ILE A 275 -27.09 -13.45 -46.70
C ILE A 275 -28.00 -14.08 -47.75
N TRP A 276 -28.51 -13.29 -48.70
CA TRP A 276 -29.34 -13.77 -49.82
C TRP A 276 -28.51 -14.53 -50.87
N PHE A 277 -27.31 -14.05 -51.23
CA PHE A 277 -26.38 -14.78 -52.12
C PHE A 277 -25.75 -16.03 -51.47
N GLY A 278 -25.64 -16.08 -50.14
CA GLY A 278 -25.17 -17.27 -49.40
C GLY A 278 -26.17 -18.43 -49.31
N SER A 279 -27.43 -18.22 -49.73
CA SER A 279 -28.51 -19.21 -49.66
C SER A 279 -28.94 -19.78 -51.03
N ALA A 280 -28.10 -19.67 -52.05
CA ALA A 280 -28.36 -20.34 -53.33
C ALA A 280 -28.27 -21.88 -53.16
N PRO A 281 -29.32 -22.64 -53.52
CA PRO A 281 -29.29 -24.09 -53.37
C PRO A 281 -28.25 -24.69 -54.31
N LYS A 282 -27.29 -25.46 -53.77
CA LYS A 282 -26.40 -26.31 -54.56
C LYS A 282 -27.27 -27.27 -55.38
N THR A 283 -27.37 -27.03 -56.68
CA THR A 283 -28.02 -27.95 -57.62
C THR A 283 -27.24 -29.25 -57.66
N ARG A 284 -27.88 -30.31 -57.16
CA ARG A 284 -27.38 -31.69 -57.15
C ARG A 284 -27.32 -32.21 -58.60
N LYS A 285 -26.17 -32.10 -59.26
CA LYS A 285 -25.94 -32.84 -60.51
C LYS A 285 -25.70 -34.30 -60.19
N LYS A 286 -26.70 -35.13 -60.55
CA LYS A 286 -26.62 -36.59 -60.65
C LYS A 286 -25.48 -36.96 -61.62
N GLY A 287 -24.45 -37.63 -61.11
CA GLY A 287 -23.51 -38.38 -61.94
C GLY A 287 -23.89 -39.84 -61.93
N CYS A 288 -24.31 -40.37 -63.08
CA CYS A 288 -24.29 -41.80 -63.35
C CYS A 288 -22.85 -42.31 -63.24
N GLY A 289 -22.65 -43.37 -62.47
CA GLY A 289 -21.39 -44.11 -62.36
C GLY A 289 -21.68 -45.48 -61.78
N GLY A 290 -21.38 -46.52 -62.54
CA GLY A 290 -21.87 -47.88 -62.38
C GLY A 290 -21.22 -48.69 -61.24
N ARG A 291 -21.88 -49.81 -60.95
CA ARG A 291 -21.45 -50.93 -60.11
C ARG A 291 -19.99 -51.35 -60.36
N ALA A 292 -19.28 -51.61 -59.27
CA ALA A 292 -18.43 -52.79 -59.12
C ALA A 292 -18.32 -53.16 -57.64
N ASP A 293 -18.59 -54.44 -57.38
CA ASP A 293 -18.59 -55.14 -56.10
C ASP A 293 -17.18 -55.44 -55.54
N SER A 294 -17.19 -55.97 -54.31
CA SER A 294 -16.14 -56.67 -53.54
C SER A 294 -15.22 -55.78 -52.69
N GLY A 295 -14.98 -56.00 -51.40
CA GLY A 295 -15.35 -57.04 -50.44
C GLY A 295 -14.33 -57.00 -49.28
N GLY A 296 -14.76 -57.26 -48.04
CA GLY A 296 -13.87 -57.77 -46.97
C GLY A 296 -13.52 -56.88 -45.76
N ALA A 297 -14.02 -57.31 -44.59
CA ALA A 297 -13.41 -57.35 -43.25
C ALA A 297 -12.79 -56.07 -42.62
N VAL A 298 -13.31 -55.54 -41.50
CA VAL A 298 -13.15 -56.01 -40.09
C VAL A 298 -11.68 -56.14 -39.66
N HIS A 299 -11.16 -55.16 -38.88
CA HIS A 299 -10.79 -55.33 -37.46
C HIS A 299 -10.04 -54.11 -36.86
N ARG A 300 -10.46 -53.78 -35.63
CA ARG A 300 -9.75 -53.10 -34.51
C ARG A 300 -9.43 -51.62 -34.65
#